data_AF-A0A0C3BDV2-F1
#
_entry.id   AF-A0A0C3BDV2-F1
#
_cell.length_a   1.000
_cell.length_b   1.000
_cell.length_c   1.000
_cell.angle_alpha   90.00
_cell.angle_beta   90.00
_cell.angle_gamma   90.00
#
_symmetry.space_group_name_H-M   'P 1'
#
loop_
_entity.id
_entity.type
_entity.pdbx_description
1 polymer ?
#
loop_
_entity_poly.entity_id
_entity_poly.type
_entity_poly.pdbx_seq_one_letter_code
_entity_poly.pdbx_strand_id
1 'polypeptide(L)'
;MASHLANIFGTEQDRVNCSFYYKIGACRHGDRCSRKHIKPPFSQTILLPNVYHNPAHDPVCKLTERELQEGFDAVYEDLYCELSKFGHLLELHVCDNVGDHLIGNVYARYEWETEAQAAVDNLNERWYAGRPLYAELSPVTDFREACCRQNENGECNRGGFCNFMHLRLASKELVSSLRAGQRLERRLNPAKTESGGGGWEPGKREGGRGRSASPRGGEDRWTRK
;
A
#
# COMPACT_ATOMS: atom_id res chain seq x y z
N MET A 1 19.44 -18.91 23.10
CA MET A 1 19.13 -19.78 21.94
C MET A 1 18.00 -19.18 21.09
N ALA A 2 16.87 -18.75 21.64
CA ALA A 2 15.79 -18.09 20.89
C ALA A 2 16.20 -16.75 20.24
N SER A 3 17.05 -15.95 20.91
CA SER A 3 17.55 -14.66 20.38
C SER A 3 18.45 -14.79 19.16
N HIS A 4 19.19 -15.89 19.03
CA HIS A 4 20.06 -16.13 17.86
C HIS A 4 19.25 -16.64 16.65
N LEU A 5 18.16 -17.38 16.89
CA LEU A 5 17.27 -17.86 15.83
C LEU A 5 16.36 -16.74 15.28
N ALA A 6 15.92 -15.81 16.13
CA ALA A 6 15.17 -14.62 15.71
C ALA A 6 15.98 -13.72 14.77
N ASN A 7 17.30 -13.65 14.93
CA ASN A 7 18.19 -12.90 14.03
C ASN A 7 18.48 -13.59 12.70
N ILE A 8 18.12 -14.88 12.55
CA ILE A 8 18.35 -15.66 11.33
C ILE A 8 17.11 -15.65 10.42
N PHE A 9 15.91 -15.65 11.00
CA PHE A 9 14.66 -15.72 10.26
C PHE A 9 14.49 -14.53 9.29
N GLY A 10 14.18 -14.82 8.02
CA GLY A 10 14.02 -13.80 6.97
C GLY A 10 15.34 -13.24 6.41
N THR A 11 16.50 -13.71 6.89
CA THR A 11 17.82 -13.34 6.36
C THR A 11 18.37 -14.43 5.42
N GLU A 12 19.45 -14.12 4.70
CA GLU A 12 20.14 -15.11 3.84
C GLU A 12 20.80 -16.26 4.62
N GLN A 13 20.91 -16.11 5.95
CA GLN A 13 21.44 -17.14 6.84
C GLN A 13 20.39 -18.21 7.15
N ASP A 14 19.10 -17.93 6.91
CA ASP A 14 18.04 -18.93 6.98
C ASP A 14 18.19 -19.92 5.82
N ARG A 15 18.63 -21.13 6.13
CA ARG A 15 18.80 -22.21 5.14
C ARG A 15 17.50 -22.93 4.83
N VAL A 16 16.44 -22.71 5.59
CA VAL A 16 15.15 -23.40 5.44
C VAL A 16 14.18 -22.54 4.63
N ASN A 17 14.06 -21.26 4.96
CA ASN A 17 13.11 -20.36 4.32
C ASN A 17 13.77 -19.54 3.21
N CYS A 18 13.01 -19.26 2.16
CA CYS A 18 13.50 -18.44 1.06
C CYS A 18 13.51 -16.97 1.48
N SER A 19 14.71 -16.42 1.70
CA SER A 19 14.90 -15.00 2.02
C SER A 19 14.31 -14.05 0.96
N PHE A 20 14.38 -14.41 -0.32
CA PHE A 20 13.81 -13.60 -1.40
C PHE A 20 12.28 -13.58 -1.36
N TYR A 21 11.64 -14.74 -1.20
CA TYR A 21 10.18 -14.76 -1.08
C TYR A 21 9.71 -13.98 0.15
N TYR A 22 10.40 -14.12 1.28
CA TYR A 22 10.03 -13.39 2.49
C TYR A 22 10.17 -11.86 2.34
N LYS A 23 11.29 -11.39 1.76
CA LYS A 23 11.57 -9.94 1.63
C LYS A 23 10.85 -9.28 0.46
N ILE A 24 10.70 -10.01 -0.65
CA ILE A 24 10.25 -9.44 -1.94
C ILE A 24 8.84 -9.91 -2.29
N GLY A 25 8.33 -10.97 -1.66
CA GLY A 25 7.03 -11.58 -1.99
C GLY A 25 7.07 -12.43 -3.27
N ALA A 26 8.23 -12.50 -3.94
CA ALA A 26 8.42 -13.25 -5.18
C ALA A 26 9.78 -13.95 -5.21
N CYS A 27 9.85 -15.06 -5.95
CA CYS A 27 11.09 -15.82 -6.13
C CYS A 27 11.22 -16.28 -7.57
N ARG A 28 12.41 -16.10 -8.17
CA ARG A 28 12.72 -16.54 -9.54
C ARG A 28 12.54 -18.04 -9.79
N HIS A 29 12.56 -18.85 -8.73
CA HIS A 29 12.37 -20.30 -8.85
C HIS A 29 10.90 -20.73 -8.71
N GLY A 30 10.00 -19.82 -8.31
CA GLY A 30 8.58 -20.13 -8.06
C GLY A 30 8.43 -21.34 -7.14
N ASP A 31 7.52 -22.25 -7.52
CA ASP A 31 7.27 -23.49 -6.77
C ASP A 31 8.41 -24.52 -6.84
N ARG A 32 9.37 -24.32 -7.75
CA ARG A 32 10.58 -25.17 -7.85
C ARG A 32 11.70 -24.73 -6.91
N CYS A 33 11.46 -23.74 -6.05
CA CYS A 33 12.45 -23.28 -5.08
C CYS A 33 12.79 -24.41 -4.09
N SER A 34 14.08 -24.61 -3.83
CA SER A 34 14.55 -25.58 -2.83
C SER A 34 14.31 -25.13 -1.38
N ARG A 35 14.03 -23.84 -1.18
CA ARG A 35 13.71 -23.23 0.12
C ARG A 35 12.21 -22.99 0.23
N LYS A 36 11.68 -22.99 1.45
CA LYS A 36 10.24 -22.85 1.69
C LYS A 36 9.75 -21.43 1.40
N HIS A 37 8.59 -21.34 0.74
CA HIS A 37 7.79 -20.12 0.58
C HIS A 37 6.58 -20.22 1.52
N ILE A 38 6.53 -19.36 2.54
CA ILE A 38 5.46 -19.36 3.53
C ILE A 38 4.50 -18.23 3.19
N LYS A 39 3.34 -18.57 2.62
CA LYS A 39 2.25 -17.61 2.40
C LYS A 39 1.67 -17.20 3.76
N PRO A 40 1.63 -15.90 4.09
CA PRO A 40 1.09 -15.47 5.38
C PRO A 40 -0.44 -15.66 5.40
N PRO A 41 -1.02 -16.16 6.50
CA PRO A 41 -2.48 -16.27 6.64
C PRO A 41 -3.16 -14.90 6.85
N PHE A 42 -2.39 -13.89 7.26
CA PHE A 42 -2.81 -12.51 7.41
C PHE A 42 -1.62 -11.61 7.05
N SER A 43 -1.88 -10.52 6.33
CA SER A 43 -0.88 -9.53 5.97
C SER A 43 -1.55 -8.21 5.65
N GLN A 44 -0.85 -7.10 5.88
CA GLN A 44 -1.27 -5.78 5.41
C GLN A 44 -0.98 -5.58 3.92
N THR A 45 -0.11 -6.41 3.33
CA THR A 45 0.35 -6.24 1.95
C THR A 45 -0.26 -7.30 1.05
N ILE A 46 -0.75 -6.88 -0.10
CA ILE A 46 -1.20 -7.76 -1.18
C ILE A 46 -0.26 -7.68 -2.38
N LEU A 47 -0.22 -8.74 -3.17
CA LEU A 47 0.46 -8.83 -4.45
C LEU A 47 -0.55 -9.18 -5.54
N LEU A 48 -0.52 -8.40 -6.61
CA LEU A 48 -1.17 -8.69 -7.89
C LEU A 48 -0.07 -8.94 -8.93
N PRO A 49 0.23 -10.19 -9.28
CA PRO A 49 1.32 -10.48 -10.21
C PRO A 49 0.92 -10.14 -11.65
N ASN A 50 1.90 -9.64 -12.42
CA ASN A 50 1.78 -9.43 -13.86
C ASN A 50 0.53 -8.63 -14.29
N VAL A 51 0.23 -7.53 -13.58
CA VAL A 51 -0.87 -6.60 -13.94
C VAL A 51 -0.38 -5.53 -14.90
N TYR A 52 0.75 -4.89 -14.58
CA TYR A 52 1.28 -3.80 -15.40
C TYR A 52 2.13 -4.33 -16.55
N HIS A 53 1.84 -3.87 -17.77
CA HIS A 53 2.59 -4.22 -18.98
C HIS A 53 3.17 -2.95 -19.55
N ASN A 54 4.46 -2.72 -19.32
CA ASN A 54 5.13 -1.53 -19.82
C ASN A 54 5.24 -1.59 -21.36
N PRO A 55 4.61 -0.65 -22.09
CA PRO A 55 4.70 -0.61 -23.55
C PRO A 55 6.14 -0.45 -24.05
N ALA A 56 7.06 0.10 -23.25
CA ALA A 56 8.46 0.28 -23.62
C ALA A 56 9.22 -1.04 -23.85
N HIS A 57 8.73 -2.17 -23.30
CA HIS A 57 9.33 -3.48 -23.54
C HIS A 57 8.89 -4.09 -24.88
N ASP A 58 7.90 -3.50 -25.55
CA ASP A 58 7.49 -3.91 -26.89
C ASP A 58 8.48 -3.34 -27.94
N PRO A 59 9.15 -4.18 -28.75
CA PRO A 59 10.09 -3.72 -29.77
C PRO A 59 9.46 -2.84 -30.86
N VAL A 60 8.13 -2.81 -30.97
CA VAL A 60 7.39 -2.00 -31.94
C VAL A 60 6.90 -0.67 -31.33
N CYS A 61 7.19 -0.42 -30.05
CA CYS A 61 6.75 0.78 -29.36
C CYS A 61 7.31 2.06 -30.03
N LYS A 62 6.42 2.96 -30.42
CA LYS A 62 6.73 4.27 -31.02
C LYS A 62 6.42 5.45 -30.10
N LEU A 63 6.04 5.14 -28.86
CA LEU A 63 5.63 6.16 -27.90
C LEU A 63 6.83 6.95 -27.40
N THR A 64 6.64 8.24 -27.21
CA THR A 64 7.60 9.12 -26.55
C THR A 64 7.64 8.86 -25.04
N GLU A 65 8.73 9.24 -24.37
CA GLU A 65 8.82 9.11 -22.89
C GLU A 65 7.67 9.82 -22.17
N ARG A 66 7.19 10.94 -22.73
CA ARG A 66 6.05 11.67 -22.20
C ARG A 66 4.76 10.85 -22.30
N GLU A 67 4.48 10.24 -23.45
CA GLU A 67 3.30 9.40 -23.65
C GLU A 67 3.37 8.13 -22.79
N LEU A 68 4.56 7.55 -22.62
CA LEU A 68 4.79 6.43 -21.70
C LEU A 68 4.50 6.83 -20.25
N GLN A 69 4.94 8.02 -19.83
CA GLN A 69 4.66 8.53 -18.48
C GLN A 69 3.17 8.82 -18.28
N GLU A 70 2.50 9.47 -19.25
CA GLU A 70 1.06 9.73 -19.20
C GLU A 70 0.25 8.42 -19.15
N GLY A 71 0.65 7.42 -19.95
CA GLY A 71 0.04 6.09 -19.91
C GLY A 71 0.25 5.38 -18.58
N PHE A 72 1.45 5.49 -17.99
CA PHE A 72 1.72 4.92 -16.67
C PHE A 72 0.92 5.61 -15.57
N ASP A 73 0.85 6.94 -15.59
CA ASP A 73 0.09 7.73 -14.64
C ASP A 73 -1.40 7.35 -14.66
N ALA A 74 -1.97 7.11 -15.85
CA ALA A 74 -3.35 6.63 -15.99
C ALA A 74 -3.56 5.24 -15.37
N VAL A 75 -2.63 4.29 -15.60
CA VAL A 75 -2.71 2.96 -14.97
C VAL A 75 -2.55 3.06 -13.46
N TYR A 76 -1.63 3.90 -12.97
CA TYR A 76 -1.42 4.10 -11.55
C TYR A 76 -2.65 4.71 -10.86
N GLU A 77 -3.28 5.70 -11.48
CA GLU A 77 -4.52 6.31 -11.01
C GLU A 77 -5.66 5.28 -10.92
N ASP A 78 -5.85 4.48 -11.96
CA ASP A 78 -6.89 3.46 -12.03
C ASP A 78 -6.71 2.40 -10.93
N LEU A 79 -5.48 1.87 -10.78
CA LEU A 79 -5.13 0.94 -9.71
C LEU A 79 -5.34 1.57 -8.32
N TYR A 80 -4.88 2.80 -8.11
CA TYR A 80 -4.99 3.47 -6.81
C TYR A 80 -6.44 3.71 -6.41
N CYS A 81 -7.26 4.21 -7.34
CA CYS A 81 -8.67 4.48 -7.11
C CYS A 81 -9.48 3.20 -6.88
N GLU A 82 -9.10 2.10 -7.51
CA GLU A 82 -9.76 0.82 -7.30
C GLU A 82 -9.37 0.21 -5.95
N LEU A 83 -8.07 0.21 -5.62
CA LEU A 83 -7.54 -0.39 -4.41
C LEU A 83 -7.93 0.36 -3.14
N SER A 84 -8.12 1.69 -3.22
CA SER A 84 -8.54 2.51 -2.08
C SER A 84 -9.98 2.23 -1.63
N LYS A 85 -10.81 1.55 -2.45
CA LYS A 85 -12.18 1.18 -2.06
C LYS A 85 -12.23 0.11 -0.98
N PHE A 86 -11.18 -0.71 -0.87
CA PHE A 86 -11.13 -1.80 0.10
C PHE A 86 -10.63 -1.36 1.49
N GLY A 87 -9.98 -0.20 1.57
CA GLY A 87 -9.41 0.29 2.81
C GLY A 87 -8.36 1.36 2.60
N HIS A 88 -7.70 1.74 3.70
CA HIS A 88 -6.70 2.79 3.65
C HIS A 88 -5.37 2.31 3.05
N LEU A 89 -5.13 2.71 1.81
CA LEU A 89 -3.93 2.39 1.06
C LEU A 89 -2.77 3.29 1.50
N LEU A 90 -1.80 2.70 2.20
CA LEU A 90 -0.58 3.37 2.66
C LEU A 90 0.43 3.55 1.54
N GLU A 91 0.68 2.49 0.78
CA GLU A 91 1.66 2.45 -0.30
C GLU A 91 1.16 1.60 -1.47
N LEU A 92 1.46 2.05 -2.69
CA LEU A 92 1.21 1.35 -3.94
C LEU A 92 2.48 1.40 -4.79
N HIS A 93 3.00 0.23 -5.12
CA HIS A 93 4.25 0.06 -5.86
C HIS A 93 4.02 -0.81 -7.09
N VAL A 94 4.53 -0.38 -8.23
CA VAL A 94 4.43 -1.10 -9.51
C VAL A 94 5.82 -1.46 -9.99
N CYS A 95 6.05 -2.75 -10.24
CA CYS A 95 7.34 -3.27 -10.69
C CYS A 95 7.47 -3.18 -12.21
N ASP A 96 8.59 -2.63 -12.67
CA ASP A 96 9.04 -2.57 -14.07
C ASP A 96 10.26 -3.48 -14.29
N ASN A 97 10.30 -4.58 -13.54
CA ASN A 97 11.28 -5.64 -13.75
C ASN A 97 11.01 -6.34 -15.08
N VAL A 98 12.07 -6.88 -15.70
CA VAL A 98 11.96 -7.72 -16.90
C VAL A 98 11.86 -9.21 -16.55
N GLY A 99 12.32 -9.61 -15.36
CA GLY A 99 12.33 -11.01 -14.95
C GLY A 99 10.93 -11.53 -14.62
N ASP A 100 10.60 -12.73 -15.08
CA ASP A 100 9.26 -13.37 -14.99
C ASP A 100 8.62 -13.39 -13.59
N HIS A 101 9.43 -13.37 -12.53
CA HIS A 101 8.96 -13.43 -11.16
C HIS A 101 8.54 -12.06 -10.59
N LEU A 102 8.93 -10.95 -11.24
CA LEU A 102 8.65 -9.58 -10.78
C LEU A 102 7.99 -8.70 -11.84
N ILE A 103 8.02 -9.11 -13.11
CA ILE A 103 7.48 -8.32 -14.22
C ILE A 103 6.00 -7.99 -13.98
N GLY A 104 5.70 -6.68 -14.00
CA GLY A 104 4.34 -6.19 -13.87
C GLY A 104 3.68 -6.40 -12.52
N ASN A 105 4.43 -6.83 -11.49
CA ASN A 105 3.86 -7.04 -10.15
C ASN A 105 3.45 -5.71 -9.53
N VAL A 106 2.23 -5.68 -8.99
CA VAL A 106 1.70 -4.55 -8.22
C VAL A 106 1.58 -4.96 -6.77
N TYR A 107 2.18 -4.17 -5.88
CA TYR A 107 2.10 -4.36 -4.44
C TYR A 107 1.31 -3.21 -3.83
N ALA A 108 0.36 -3.55 -2.96
CA ALA A 108 -0.46 -2.59 -2.24
C ALA A 108 -0.43 -2.93 -0.76
N ARG A 109 -0.09 -1.94 0.08
CA ARG A 109 -0.09 -2.10 1.54
C ARG A 109 -1.17 -1.26 2.18
N TYR A 110 -2.02 -1.91 2.95
CA TYR A 110 -3.14 -1.33 3.69
C TYR A 110 -2.77 -1.00 5.13
N GLU A 111 -3.63 -0.24 5.80
CA GLU A 111 -3.50 0.05 7.23
C GLU A 111 -3.82 -1.20 8.06
N TRP A 112 -4.82 -1.98 7.64
CA TRP A 112 -5.29 -3.16 8.36
C TRP A 112 -5.23 -4.44 7.51
N GLU A 113 -4.98 -5.57 8.18
CA GLU A 113 -4.93 -6.89 7.53
C GLU A 113 -6.30 -7.33 6.98
N THR A 114 -7.39 -6.90 7.62
CA THR A 114 -8.76 -7.17 7.15
C THR A 114 -9.08 -6.46 5.84
N GLU A 115 -8.56 -5.25 5.62
CA GLU A 115 -8.70 -4.50 4.37
C GLU A 115 -7.96 -5.22 3.23
N ALA A 116 -6.75 -5.70 3.50
CA ALA A 116 -5.96 -6.49 2.56
C ALA A 116 -6.65 -7.81 2.19
N GLN A 117 -7.22 -8.53 3.16
CA GLN A 117 -7.98 -9.75 2.89
C GLN A 117 -9.21 -9.47 2.03
N ALA A 118 -9.98 -8.42 2.36
CA ALA A 118 -11.14 -8.02 1.57
C ALA A 118 -10.77 -7.66 0.12
N ALA A 119 -9.63 -6.98 -0.08
CA ALA A 119 -9.11 -6.70 -1.41
C ALA A 119 -8.78 -7.98 -2.18
N VAL A 120 -8.09 -8.95 -1.55
CA VAL A 120 -7.76 -10.24 -2.19
C VAL A 120 -9.01 -11.00 -2.63
N ASP A 121 -10.01 -11.10 -1.75
CA ASP A 121 -11.24 -11.85 -2.03
C ASP A 121 -12.01 -11.25 -3.21
N ASN A 122 -12.12 -9.92 -3.26
CA ASN A 122 -12.85 -9.22 -4.32
C ASN A 122 -12.07 -9.12 -5.64
N LEU A 123 -10.74 -8.96 -5.60
CA LEU A 123 -9.93 -8.79 -6.82
C LEU A 123 -9.81 -10.09 -7.60
N ASN A 124 -9.79 -11.25 -6.94
CA ASN A 124 -9.76 -12.56 -7.61
C ASN A 124 -11.03 -12.87 -8.43
N GLU A 125 -12.11 -12.14 -8.23
CA GLU A 125 -13.36 -12.28 -9.00
C GLU A 125 -13.44 -11.30 -10.17
N ARG A 126 -12.39 -10.51 -10.42
CA ARG A 126 -12.40 -9.39 -11.36
C ARG A 126 -11.44 -9.57 -12.53
N TRP A 127 -11.67 -8.73 -13.54
CA TRP A 127 -10.89 -8.67 -14.76
C TRP A 127 -10.32 -7.26 -14.93
N TYR A 128 -9.11 -7.18 -15.47
CA TYR A 128 -8.42 -5.95 -15.80
C TYR A 128 -7.81 -6.07 -17.20
N ALA A 129 -8.07 -5.09 -18.06
CA ALA A 129 -7.57 -5.06 -19.44
C ALA A 129 -7.77 -6.39 -20.21
N GLY A 130 -8.93 -7.04 -20.03
CA GLY A 130 -9.27 -8.31 -20.69
C GLY A 130 -8.59 -9.55 -20.12
N ARG A 131 -7.94 -9.45 -18.96
CA ARG A 131 -7.30 -10.58 -18.25
C ARG A 131 -7.87 -10.73 -16.84
N PRO A 132 -7.99 -11.96 -16.31
CA PRO A 132 -8.38 -12.15 -14.92
C PRO A 132 -7.28 -11.61 -14.00
N LEU A 133 -7.70 -10.98 -12.91
CA LEU A 133 -6.79 -10.58 -11.85
C LEU A 133 -6.53 -11.77 -10.93
N TYR A 134 -5.29 -11.88 -10.48
CA TYR A 134 -4.88 -12.80 -9.43
C TYR A 134 -4.38 -11.96 -8.28
N ALA A 135 -4.93 -12.14 -7.08
CA ALA A 135 -4.53 -11.43 -5.89
C ALA A 135 -4.15 -12.43 -4.79
N GLU A 136 -3.05 -12.17 -4.09
CA GLU A 136 -2.66 -12.94 -2.92
C GLU A 136 -2.08 -12.06 -1.82
N LEU A 137 -2.13 -12.55 -0.57
CA LEU A 137 -1.43 -11.92 0.54
C LEU A 137 0.08 -12.09 0.36
N SER A 138 0.80 -10.98 0.52
CA SER A 138 2.25 -10.92 0.37
C SER A 138 2.93 -10.83 1.74
N PRO A 139 4.06 -11.54 1.97
CA PRO A 139 4.82 -11.43 3.22
C PRO A 139 5.61 -10.11 3.35
N VAL A 140 5.64 -9.27 2.31
CA VAL A 140 6.44 -8.04 2.27
C VAL A 140 5.92 -7.03 3.30
N THR A 141 6.78 -6.63 4.22
CA THR A 141 6.48 -5.61 5.24
C THR A 141 7.18 -4.29 4.97
N ASP A 142 8.46 -4.35 4.54
CA ASP A 142 9.29 -3.17 4.25
C ASP A 142 9.76 -3.17 2.80
N PHE A 143 9.22 -2.24 1.99
CA PHE A 143 9.61 -2.08 0.60
C PHE A 143 11.04 -1.52 0.44
N ARG A 144 11.60 -0.85 1.43
CA ARG A 144 12.97 -0.29 1.35
C ARG A 144 14.03 -1.38 1.23
N GLU A 145 13.77 -2.53 1.85
CA GLU A 145 14.62 -3.73 1.77
C GLU A 145 14.30 -4.58 0.53
N ALA A 146 13.16 -4.34 -0.11
CA ALA A 146 12.73 -5.03 -1.32
C ALA A 146 13.16 -4.33 -2.61
N CYS A 147 13.30 -3.00 -2.59
CA CYS A 147 13.69 -2.19 -3.73
C CYS A 147 15.17 -2.34 -4.09
N CYS A 148 15.45 -2.29 -5.39
CA CYS A 148 16.80 -2.29 -5.90
C CYS A 148 17.42 -0.90 -5.79
N ARG A 149 18.30 -0.69 -4.80
CA ARG A 149 19.03 0.59 -4.63
C ARG A 149 19.80 1.04 -5.87
N GLN A 150 20.32 0.10 -6.67
CA GLN A 150 21.03 0.42 -7.91
C GLN A 150 20.06 0.91 -9.00
N ASN A 151 18.82 0.43 -9.03
CA ASN A 151 17.81 0.89 -9.98
C ASN A 151 17.28 2.27 -9.63
N GLU A 152 17.14 2.59 -8.33
CA GLU A 152 16.79 3.94 -7.86
C GLU A 152 17.77 5.01 -8.38
N ASN A 153 19.05 4.64 -8.54
CA ASN A 153 20.09 5.50 -9.11
C ASN A 153 20.22 5.41 -10.65
N GLY A 154 19.47 4.53 -11.31
CA GLY A 154 19.57 4.29 -12.75
C GLY A 154 20.77 3.44 -13.20
N GLU A 155 21.42 2.73 -12.28
CA GLU A 155 22.70 2.03 -12.50
C GLU A 155 22.56 0.49 -12.51
N CYS A 156 21.35 -0.04 -12.30
CA CYS A 156 21.16 -1.49 -12.25
C CYS A 156 21.32 -2.13 -13.65
N ASN A 157 22.41 -2.86 -13.83
CA ASN A 157 22.76 -3.54 -15.07
C ASN A 157 22.42 -5.04 -15.09
N ARG A 158 21.66 -5.52 -14.10
CA ARG A 158 21.30 -6.95 -13.97
C ARG A 158 20.17 -7.39 -14.90
N GLY A 159 19.46 -6.45 -15.54
CA GLY A 159 18.33 -6.74 -16.42
C GLY A 159 17.31 -7.69 -15.76
N GLY A 160 16.89 -8.72 -16.48
CA GLY A 160 15.96 -9.75 -15.99
C GLY A 160 16.48 -10.63 -14.86
N PHE A 161 17.77 -10.55 -14.51
CA PHE A 161 18.38 -11.31 -13.40
C PHE A 161 18.35 -10.57 -12.06
N CYS A 162 17.84 -9.32 -12.02
CA CYS A 162 17.64 -8.63 -10.75
C CYS A 162 16.51 -9.29 -9.96
N ASN A 163 16.76 -9.60 -8.68
CA ASN A 163 15.78 -10.19 -7.77
C ASN A 163 15.18 -9.16 -6.80
N PHE A 164 15.42 -7.87 -7.02
CA PHE A 164 14.90 -6.76 -6.23
C PHE A 164 13.95 -5.93 -7.09
N MET A 165 12.99 -5.27 -6.45
CA MET A 165 11.95 -4.50 -7.14
C MET A 165 12.57 -3.30 -7.87
N HIS A 166 12.31 -3.19 -9.17
CA HIS A 166 12.56 -1.99 -9.95
C HIS A 166 11.23 -1.26 -10.07
N LEU A 167 11.09 -0.10 -9.42
CA LEU A 167 9.81 0.58 -9.34
C LEU A 167 9.63 1.58 -10.49
N ARG A 168 8.49 1.51 -11.19
CA ARG A 168 8.04 2.62 -12.03
C ARG A 168 7.30 3.61 -11.13
N LEU A 169 7.70 4.88 -11.17
CA LEU A 169 7.14 5.95 -10.34
C LEU A 169 6.14 6.77 -11.12
N ALA A 170 5.00 7.03 -10.50
CA ALA A 170 3.99 7.94 -11.04
C ALA A 170 4.40 9.38 -10.77
N SER A 171 3.84 10.31 -11.53
CA SER A 171 4.07 11.74 -11.33
C SER A 171 3.76 12.16 -9.89
N LYS A 172 4.67 12.91 -9.27
CA LYS A 172 4.55 13.31 -7.86
C LYS A 172 3.26 14.09 -7.59
N GLU A 173 2.82 14.89 -8.56
CA GLU A 173 1.58 15.66 -8.50
C GLU A 173 0.35 14.73 -8.42
N LEU A 174 0.31 13.70 -9.26
CA LEU A 174 -0.74 12.67 -9.25
C LEU A 174 -0.74 11.90 -7.91
N VAL A 175 0.41 11.45 -7.43
CA VAL A 175 0.47 10.74 -6.13
C VAL A 175 -0.02 11.63 -4.99
N SER A 176 0.30 12.92 -5.02
CA SER A 176 -0.17 13.90 -4.03
C SER A 176 -1.69 14.10 -4.09
N SER A 177 -2.25 14.24 -5.30
CA SER A 177 -3.70 14.43 -5.50
C SER A 177 -4.49 13.19 -5.07
N LEU A 178 -4.04 11.99 -5.43
CA LEU A 178 -4.67 10.71 -5.05
C LEU A 178 -4.68 10.53 -3.53
N ARG A 179 -3.55 10.81 -2.86
CA ARG A 179 -3.47 10.75 -1.39
C ARG A 179 -4.38 11.79 -0.73
N ALA A 180 -4.50 12.99 -1.32
CA ALA A 180 -5.43 14.01 -0.82
C ALA A 180 -6.89 13.59 -1.01
N GLY A 181 -7.23 13.00 -2.15
CA GLY A 181 -8.54 12.43 -2.45
C GLY A 181 -8.94 11.35 -1.45
N GLN A 182 -8.06 10.38 -1.20
CA GLN A 182 -8.29 9.32 -0.21
C GLN A 182 -8.53 9.90 1.20
N ARG A 183 -7.75 10.91 1.63
CA ARG A 183 -7.96 11.56 2.93
C ARG A 183 -9.31 12.28 3.02
N LEU A 184 -9.76 12.89 1.92
CA LEU A 184 -11.06 13.55 1.88
C LEU A 184 -12.20 12.54 1.90
N GLU A 185 -12.09 11.47 1.11
CA GLU A 185 -13.05 10.39 1.03
C GLU A 185 -13.29 9.77 2.42
N ARG A 186 -12.23 9.44 3.16
CA ARG A 186 -12.34 8.94 4.55
C ARG A 186 -12.99 9.92 5.53
N ARG A 187 -12.87 11.23 5.29
CA ARG A 187 -13.53 12.25 6.13
C ARG A 187 -15.02 12.37 5.83
N LEU A 188 -15.40 12.22 4.57
CA LEU A 188 -16.78 12.30 4.13
C LEU A 188 -17.54 11.00 4.41
N ASN A 189 -16.86 9.86 4.26
CA ASN A 189 -17.35 8.50 4.47
C ASN A 189 -16.54 7.81 5.57
N PRO A 190 -16.64 8.22 6.84
CA PRO A 190 -16.03 7.47 7.91
C PRO A 190 -16.60 6.04 7.91
N ALA A 191 -15.72 5.04 7.96
CA ALA A 191 -16.15 3.65 8.13
C ALA A 191 -17.10 3.60 9.33
N LYS A 192 -18.30 3.07 9.12
CA LYS A 192 -19.23 2.80 10.23
C LYS A 192 -18.48 1.85 11.13
N THR A 193 -18.02 2.33 12.28
CA THR A 193 -17.61 1.47 13.37
C THR A 193 -18.79 0.53 13.59
N GLU A 194 -18.63 -0.75 13.25
CA GLU A 194 -19.59 -1.75 13.70
C GLU A 194 -19.60 -1.64 15.22
N SER A 195 -20.71 -1.14 15.75
CA SER A 195 -20.98 -1.09 17.17
C SER A 195 -20.98 -2.53 17.69
N GLY A 196 -19.85 -2.98 18.25
CA GLY A 196 -19.74 -4.36 18.73
C GLY A 196 -18.51 -4.71 19.57
N GLY A 197 -17.63 -3.76 19.93
CA GLY A 197 -16.42 -4.04 20.71
C GLY A 197 -16.31 -3.16 21.95
N GLY A 198 -16.78 -3.69 23.08
CA GLY A 198 -16.79 -3.13 24.44
C GLY A 198 -15.83 -1.99 24.77
N GLY A 199 -16.39 -0.78 24.88
CA GLY A 199 -15.80 0.35 25.60
C GLY A 199 -16.91 1.14 26.28
N TRP A 200 -16.91 1.18 27.61
CA TRP A 200 -17.80 2.06 28.38
C TRP A 200 -17.48 3.53 28.04
N GLU A 201 -18.36 4.22 27.32
CA GLU A 201 -18.32 5.68 27.21
C GLU A 201 -19.05 6.29 28.43
N PRO A 202 -18.41 7.16 29.23
CA PRO A 202 -19.12 7.88 30.28
C PRO A 202 -20.07 8.90 29.65
N GLY A 203 -21.35 8.78 30.03
CA GLY A 203 -22.45 9.54 29.46
C GLY A 203 -22.22 11.05 29.42
N LYS A 204 -22.45 11.64 28.24
CA LYS A 204 -22.52 13.09 28.05
C LYS A 204 -23.56 13.67 29.01
N ARG A 205 -23.10 14.48 29.96
CA ARG A 205 -23.99 15.33 30.77
C ARG A 205 -24.69 16.32 29.84
N GLU A 206 -25.98 16.13 29.62
CA GLU A 206 -26.89 17.17 29.16
C GLU A 206 -26.91 18.31 30.20
N GLY A 207 -26.01 19.27 30.01
CA GLY A 207 -25.99 20.54 30.74
C GLY A 207 -26.66 21.63 29.91
N GLY A 208 -27.96 21.50 29.68
CA GLY A 208 -28.75 22.61 29.13
C GLY A 208 -28.74 23.79 30.08
N ARG A 209 -28.32 24.97 29.58
CA ARG A 209 -28.84 26.30 29.92
C ARG A 209 -28.13 27.35 29.07
N GLY A 210 -28.75 27.67 27.94
CA GLY A 210 -28.54 28.96 27.30
C GLY A 210 -29.06 30.07 28.23
N ARG A 211 -28.27 31.12 28.42
CA ARG A 211 -28.75 32.46 28.78
C ARG A 211 -27.87 33.51 28.08
N SER A 212 -28.37 33.91 26.91
CA SER A 212 -28.51 35.28 26.42
C SER A 212 -27.64 36.39 27.00
N ALA A 213 -27.00 37.12 26.08
CA ALA A 213 -26.26 38.36 26.30
C ALA A 213 -27.13 39.59 26.60
N SER A 214 -26.48 40.58 27.24
CA SER A 214 -26.73 42.05 27.27
C SER A 214 -27.36 42.63 28.56
N PRO A 215 -27.28 43.96 28.84
CA PRO A 215 -26.09 44.84 28.94
C PRO A 215 -26.16 45.88 30.11
N ARG A 216 -25.04 46.56 30.39
CA ARG A 216 -24.82 47.93 30.97
C ARG A 216 -25.56 48.44 32.25
N GLY A 217 -24.76 49.14 33.08
CA GLY A 217 -25.16 50.14 34.08
C GLY A 217 -24.81 49.69 35.50
N GLY A 218 -24.05 50.39 36.35
CA GLY A 218 -23.55 51.76 36.38
C GLY A 218 -23.43 52.10 37.89
N GLU A 219 -22.33 52.76 38.29
CA GLU A 219 -22.18 53.56 39.53
C GLU A 219 -22.36 52.78 40.88
N ASP A 220 -21.70 53.06 42.00
CA ASP A 220 -20.68 54.01 42.40
C ASP A 220 -20.25 53.62 43.84
N ARG A 221 -19.07 54.11 44.24
CA ARG A 221 -18.84 54.80 45.53
C ARG A 221 -18.57 54.05 46.88
N TRP A 222 -17.29 54.17 47.29
CA TRP A 222 -16.71 54.39 48.65
C TRP A 222 -16.79 53.19 49.65
N THR A 223 -15.81 52.83 50.51
CA THR A 223 -14.75 53.57 51.21
C THR A 223 -13.78 52.63 51.98
N ARG A 224 -12.52 53.07 52.16
CA ARG A 224 -11.61 52.95 53.34
C ARG A 224 -11.43 51.58 54.04
N LYS A 225 -10.19 51.09 54.08
CA LYS A 225 -9.16 51.48 55.07
C LYS A 225 -7.77 51.10 54.58
#